data_AF-A0A166R0W9-F1
#
_entry.id   AF-A0A166R0W9-F1
#
_cell.length_a   1.000
_cell.length_b   1.000
_cell.length_c   1.000
_cell.angle_alpha   90.00
_cell.angle_beta   90.00
_cell.angle_gamma   90.00
#
_symmetry.space_group_name_H-M   'P 1'
#
loop_
_entity.id
_entity.type
_entity.pdbx_description
1 polymer ?
#
loop_
_entity_poly.entity_id
_entity_poly.type
_entity_poly.pdbx_seq_one_letter_code
_entity_poly.pdbx_strand_id
1 'polypeptide(L)'
;MSTLASGPRFRRLNAHFGAEVTGVDLAADLDPATIAELRAAWLEHQVLLFPGQHLDPAESAAILKILYDRTARLENVIQYHWREGDGALWDNRAVWHRRVADNDPSEIRVIHRVQLRGTRPVGAGDSNSVGAGVGVGVGVGVGVA
;
A
#
# COMPACT_ATOMS: atom_id res chain seq x y z
N MET A 1 23.23 9.85 -30.39
CA MET A 1 22.19 10.90 -30.42
C MET A 1 21.63 11.00 -29.02
N SER A 2 21.65 12.17 -28.39
CA SER A 2 21.19 12.32 -27.00
C SER A 2 19.67 12.41 -26.97
N THR A 3 19.02 11.41 -26.37
CA THR A 3 17.58 11.46 -26.10
C THR A 3 17.36 12.35 -24.88
N LEU A 4 16.55 13.40 -25.01
CA LEU A 4 16.12 14.18 -23.86
C LEU A 4 15.46 13.23 -22.84
N ALA A 5 15.94 13.23 -21.60
CA ALA A 5 15.34 12.48 -20.51
C ALA A 5 13.98 13.12 -20.16
N SER A 6 12.95 12.75 -20.92
CA SER A 6 11.56 12.99 -20.56
C SER A 6 11.30 12.28 -19.23
N GLY A 7 11.03 13.06 -18.18
CA GLY A 7 10.60 12.54 -16.88
C GLY A 7 9.32 11.68 -16.94
N PRO A 8 8.87 11.16 -15.79
CA PRO A 8 7.79 10.18 -15.71
C PRO A 8 6.49 10.69 -16.34
N ARG A 9 5.85 9.83 -17.14
CA ARG A 9 4.55 10.06 -17.75
C ARG A 9 3.51 9.13 -17.15
N PHE A 10 2.41 9.70 -16.67
CA PHE A 10 1.36 9.01 -15.94
C PHE A 10 0.10 8.85 -16.78
N ARG A 11 -0.42 7.63 -16.92
CA ARG A 11 -1.73 7.33 -17.52
C ARG A 11 -2.63 6.67 -16.47
N ARG A 12 -3.67 7.37 -16.01
CA ARG A 12 -4.67 6.79 -15.08
C ARG A 12 -5.32 5.54 -15.69
N LEU A 13 -5.52 4.52 -14.86
CA LEU A 13 -6.14 3.25 -15.26
C LEU A 13 -7.67 3.29 -15.16
N ASN A 14 -8.20 4.01 -14.16
CA ASN A 14 -9.63 4.26 -14.01
C ASN A 14 -9.89 5.57 -13.23
N ALA A 15 -11.17 5.87 -12.96
CA ALA A 15 -11.59 7.11 -12.29
C ALA A 15 -11.31 7.17 -10.77
N HIS A 16 -10.91 6.05 -10.15
CA HIS A 16 -10.80 5.90 -8.70
C HIS A 16 -9.37 5.68 -8.22
N PHE A 17 -8.61 4.81 -8.90
CA PHE A 17 -7.23 4.46 -8.51
C PHE A 17 -6.44 3.90 -9.70
N GLY A 18 -5.13 3.78 -9.52
CA GLY A 18 -4.19 3.18 -10.46
C GLY A 18 -3.70 4.14 -11.54
N ALA A 19 -2.38 4.17 -11.77
CA ALA A 19 -1.78 4.76 -12.96
C ALA A 19 -0.65 3.88 -13.52
N GLU A 20 -0.53 3.84 -14.84
CA GLU A 20 0.65 3.35 -15.53
C GLU A 20 1.70 4.48 -15.62
N VAL A 21 2.96 4.14 -15.39
CA VAL A 21 4.10 5.07 -15.40
C VAL A 21 5.10 4.64 -16.47
N THR A 22 5.42 5.53 -17.40
CA THR A 22 6.42 5.28 -18.45
C THR A 22 7.46 6.40 -18.51
N GLY A 23 8.62 6.13 -19.12
CA GLY A 23 9.72 7.11 -19.18
C GLY A 23 10.62 7.12 -17.94
N VAL A 24 10.46 6.14 -17.04
CA VAL A 24 11.35 5.88 -15.91
C VAL A 24 11.92 4.47 -16.04
N ASP A 25 13.20 4.34 -15.72
CA ASP A 25 13.88 3.07 -15.48
C ASP A 25 14.17 2.97 -13.98
N LEU A 26 13.58 1.99 -13.31
CA LEU A 26 13.73 1.77 -11.87
C LEU A 26 15.09 1.13 -11.49
N ALA A 27 15.86 0.64 -12.47
CA ALA A 27 17.22 0.13 -12.26
C ALA A 27 18.29 1.23 -12.29
N ALA A 28 17.94 2.44 -12.72
CA ALA A 28 18.82 3.60 -12.74
C ALA A 28 18.81 4.35 -11.40
N ASP A 29 19.89 5.08 -11.10
CA ASP A 29 19.91 6.06 -10.01
C ASP A 29 18.91 7.20 -10.30
N LEU A 30 17.74 7.14 -9.66
CA LEU A 30 16.71 8.17 -9.79
C LEU A 30 17.07 9.40 -8.97
N ASP A 31 16.98 10.57 -9.59
CA ASP A 31 17.19 11.84 -8.89
C ASP A 31 16.07 12.10 -7.86
N PRO A 32 16.33 12.94 -6.83
CA PRO A 32 15.34 13.21 -5.78
C PRO A 32 14.03 13.86 -6.27
N ALA A 33 14.02 14.59 -7.39
CA ALA A 33 12.81 15.18 -7.94
C ALA A 33 11.95 14.12 -8.65
N THR A 34 12.57 13.23 -9.44
CA THR A 34 11.88 12.05 -10.00
C THR A 34 11.29 11.17 -8.89
N ILE A 35 12.03 10.92 -7.80
CA ILE A 35 11.52 10.18 -6.63
C ILE A 35 10.32 10.92 -6.00
N ALA A 36 10.38 12.24 -5.86
CA ALA A 36 9.30 13.04 -5.30
C ALA A 36 8.04 13.02 -6.19
N GLU A 37 8.18 13.08 -7.51
CA GLU A 37 7.07 12.95 -8.47
C GLU A 37 6.41 11.57 -8.39
N LEU A 38 7.20 10.50 -8.38
CA LEU A 38 6.70 9.13 -8.22
C LEU A 38 5.97 8.95 -6.88
N ARG A 39 6.51 9.51 -5.80
CA ARG A 39 5.87 9.50 -4.46
C ARG A 39 4.55 10.27 -4.47
N ALA A 40 4.50 11.45 -5.08
CA ALA A 40 3.28 12.24 -5.21
C ALA A 40 2.21 11.52 -6.04
N ALA A 41 2.58 10.93 -7.17
CA ALA A 41 1.70 10.12 -8.01
C ALA A 41 1.23 8.84 -7.29
N TRP A 42 2.08 8.19 -6.49
CA TRP A 42 1.69 7.03 -5.69
C TRP A 42 0.66 7.42 -4.61
N LEU A 43 0.83 8.56 -3.94
CA LEU A 43 -0.19 9.08 -3.01
C LEU A 43 -1.50 9.47 -3.71
N GLU A 44 -1.49 9.75 -5.02
CA GLU A 44 -2.71 10.04 -5.79
C GLU A 44 -3.43 8.78 -6.25
N HIS A 45 -2.68 7.87 -6.86
CA HIS A 45 -3.22 6.75 -7.58
C HIS A 45 -3.20 5.46 -6.76
N GLN A 46 -2.52 5.44 -5.61
CA GLN A 46 -2.31 4.32 -4.66
C GLN A 46 -1.57 3.11 -5.20
N VAL A 47 -1.64 2.89 -6.52
CA VAL A 47 -0.98 1.83 -7.26
C VAL A 47 -0.35 2.48 -8.49
N LEU A 48 0.95 2.28 -8.65
CA LEU A 48 1.68 2.64 -9.87
C LEU A 48 2.12 1.34 -10.55
N LEU A 49 1.86 1.23 -11.85
CA LEU A 49 2.33 0.12 -12.69
C LEU A 49 3.45 0.62 -13.59
N PHE A 50 4.61 -0.02 -13.52
CA PHE A 50 5.78 0.31 -14.35
C PHE A 50 5.98 -0.80 -15.39
N PRO A 51 5.40 -0.70 -16.60
CA PRO A 51 5.67 -1.64 -17.68
C PRO A 51 7.10 -1.50 -18.21
N GLY A 52 7.61 -2.57 -18.83
CA GLY A 52 8.91 -2.58 -19.52
C GLY A 52 10.15 -2.55 -18.62
N GLN A 53 9.99 -2.71 -17.31
CA GLN A 53 11.11 -2.78 -16.36
C GLN A 53 11.83 -4.12 -16.48
N HIS A 54 13.15 -4.08 -16.60
CA HIS A 54 14.02 -5.25 -16.66
C HIS A 54 14.83 -5.36 -15.38
N LEU A 55 14.13 -5.58 -14.26
CA LEU A 55 14.75 -5.81 -12.95
C LEU A 55 15.27 -7.24 -12.87
N ASP A 56 16.50 -7.44 -12.37
CA ASP A 56 16.97 -8.79 -12.00
C ASP A 56 16.03 -9.37 -10.94
N PRO A 57 15.49 -10.59 -11.11
CA PRO A 57 14.75 -11.29 -10.06
C PRO A 57 15.46 -11.31 -8.70
N ALA A 58 16.79 -11.36 -8.66
CA ALA A 58 17.56 -11.30 -7.41
C ALA A 58 17.50 -9.92 -6.74
N GLU A 59 17.66 -8.84 -7.49
CA GLU A 59 17.56 -7.46 -7.00
C GLU A 59 16.14 -7.12 -6.54
N SER A 60 15.13 -7.52 -7.33
CA SER A 60 13.71 -7.39 -6.99
C SER A 60 13.39 -8.13 -5.68
N ALA A 61 13.86 -9.38 -5.53
CA ALA A 61 13.70 -10.14 -4.30
C ALA A 61 14.42 -9.48 -3.11
N ALA A 62 15.61 -8.90 -3.31
CA ALA A 62 16.34 -8.21 -2.25
C ALA A 62 15.62 -6.93 -1.77
N ILE A 63 15.10 -6.11 -2.69
CA ILE A 63 14.31 -4.91 -2.35
C ILE A 63 13.04 -5.31 -1.60
N LEU A 64 12.29 -6.29 -2.10
CA LEU A 64 11.11 -6.81 -1.42
C LEU A 64 11.45 -7.35 -0.03
N LYS A 65 12.57 -8.07 0.12
CA LYS A 65 13.03 -8.57 1.43
C LYS A 65 13.32 -7.42 2.40
N ILE A 66 13.97 -6.34 1.97
CA ILE A 66 14.24 -5.17 2.84
C ILE A 66 12.92 -4.55 3.34
N LEU A 67 11.93 -4.41 2.46
CA LEU A 67 10.60 -3.89 2.81
C LEU A 67 9.84 -4.83 3.76
N TYR A 68 9.86 -6.14 3.50
CA TYR A 68 9.25 -7.15 4.36
C TYR A 68 9.95 -7.25 5.73
N ASP A 69 11.28 -7.28 5.78
CA ASP A 69 12.05 -7.32 7.02
C ASP A 69 11.80 -6.07 7.88
N ARG A 70 11.62 -4.90 7.27
CA ARG A 70 11.30 -3.64 7.99
C ARG A 70 9.87 -3.63 8.52
N THR A 71 8.90 -4.04 7.71
CA THR A 71 7.48 -4.09 8.10
C THR A 71 7.18 -5.19 9.13
N ALA A 72 7.91 -6.31 9.09
CA ALA A 72 7.74 -7.45 10.00
C ALA A 72 8.51 -7.35 11.33
N ARG A 73 9.23 -6.26 11.60
CA ARG A 73 9.86 -6.02 12.92
C ARG A 73 8.81 -6.02 14.02
N LEU A 74 9.14 -6.57 15.19
CA LEU A 74 8.22 -6.63 16.33
C LEU A 74 7.72 -5.24 16.78
N GLU A 75 8.51 -4.18 16.58
CA GLU A 75 8.10 -2.78 16.80
C GLU A 75 6.88 -2.34 15.97
N ASN A 76 6.60 -3.03 14.87
CA ASN A 76 5.50 -2.76 13.93
C ASN A 76 4.38 -3.83 13.99
N VAL A 77 4.47 -4.81 14.90
CA VAL A 77 3.55 -5.95 14.98
C VAL A 77 2.72 -5.88 16.26
N ILE A 78 1.41 -5.78 16.10
CA ILE A 78 0.44 -5.97 17.19
C ILE A 78 -0.08 -7.41 17.11
N GLN A 79 0.11 -8.19 18.18
CA GLN A 79 -0.60 -9.44 18.41
C GLN A 79 -1.67 -9.20 19.47
N TYR A 80 -2.88 -9.72 19.25
CA TYR A 80 -4.03 -9.45 20.11
C TYR A 80 -4.76 -10.75 20.43
N HIS A 81 -4.92 -11.03 21.73
CA HIS A 81 -5.75 -12.12 22.23
C HIS A 81 -7.16 -11.58 22.47
N TRP A 82 -8.08 -11.98 21.60
CA TRP A 82 -9.49 -11.58 21.66
C TRP A 82 -10.19 -12.11 22.91
N ARG A 83 -11.09 -11.31 23.46
CA ARG A 83 -12.08 -11.66 24.46
C ARG A 83 -13.48 -11.37 23.93
N GLU A 84 -14.48 -11.97 24.53
CA GLU A 84 -15.88 -11.70 24.19
C GLU A 84 -16.19 -10.20 24.34
N GLY A 85 -16.77 -9.60 23.29
CA GLY A 85 -17.10 -8.18 23.25
C GLY A 85 -15.97 -7.25 22.81
N ASP A 86 -14.74 -7.74 22.61
CA ASP A 86 -13.67 -6.92 22.02
C ASP A 86 -13.97 -6.59 20.56
N GLY A 87 -13.59 -5.37 20.13
CA GLY A 87 -13.67 -4.92 18.75
C GLY A 87 -12.38 -4.25 18.29
N ALA A 88 -11.89 -4.61 17.10
CA ALA A 88 -10.74 -3.96 16.48
C ALA A 88 -11.09 -3.32 15.14
N LEU A 89 -10.47 -2.17 14.87
CA LEU A 89 -10.67 -1.35 13.68
C LEU A 89 -9.31 -0.98 13.08
N TRP A 90 -9.12 -1.13 11.76
CA TRP A 90 -7.87 -0.75 11.10
C TRP A 90 -8.05 -0.22 9.68
N ASP A 91 -7.13 0.65 9.27
CA ASP A 91 -7.01 1.17 7.90
C ASP A 91 -6.13 0.23 7.05
N ASN A 92 -6.73 -0.45 6.07
CA ASN A 92 -6.02 -1.37 5.18
C ASN A 92 -4.98 -0.69 4.26
N ARG A 93 -4.86 0.64 4.25
CA ARG A 93 -3.78 1.37 3.55
C ARG A 93 -2.48 1.39 4.35
N ALA A 94 -2.57 1.35 5.68
CA ALA A 94 -1.45 1.49 6.60
C ALA A 94 -1.09 0.17 7.31
N VAL A 95 -2.06 -0.75 7.43
CA VAL A 95 -1.92 -2.00 8.17
C VAL A 95 -2.08 -3.21 7.25
N TRP A 96 -1.04 -4.04 7.20
CA TRP A 96 -1.18 -5.43 6.77
C TRP A 96 -1.63 -6.26 7.98
N HIS A 97 -2.69 -7.04 7.80
CA HIS A 97 -3.23 -7.91 8.85
C HIS A 97 -3.16 -9.37 8.39
N ARG A 98 -2.87 -10.27 9.33
CA ARG A 98 -2.86 -11.72 9.13
C ARG A 98 -3.71 -12.37 10.23
N ARG A 99 -4.63 -13.25 9.84
CA ARG A 99 -5.30 -14.16 10.78
C ARG A 99 -4.34 -15.31 11.14
N VAL A 100 -4.25 -15.65 12.41
CA VAL A 100 -3.70 -16.94 12.88
C VAL A 100 -4.79 -17.99 12.73
N ALA A 101 -4.43 -19.23 12.40
CA ALA A 101 -5.40 -20.32 12.18
C ALA A 101 -5.68 -21.08 13.48
N ASP A 102 -6.17 -20.37 14.51
CA ASP A 102 -6.28 -20.82 15.90
C ASP A 102 -7.72 -20.85 16.46
N ASN A 103 -8.72 -20.37 15.71
CA ASN A 103 -10.13 -20.47 16.09
C ASN A 103 -10.75 -21.84 15.75
N ASP A 104 -11.85 -22.19 16.42
CA ASP A 104 -12.61 -23.42 16.14
C ASP A 104 -13.20 -23.39 14.70
N PRO A 105 -13.02 -24.45 13.89
CA PRO A 105 -13.57 -24.52 12.53
C PRO A 105 -15.09 -24.74 12.47
N SER A 106 -15.75 -25.06 13.58
CA SER A 106 -17.21 -25.20 13.68
C SER A 106 -17.95 -23.89 13.96
N GLU A 107 -17.24 -22.84 14.41
CA GLU A 107 -17.79 -21.51 14.65
C GLU A 107 -18.09 -20.74 13.35
N ILE A 108 -19.23 -20.03 13.33
CA ILE A 108 -19.64 -19.23 12.18
C ILE A 108 -19.09 -17.80 12.29
N ARG A 109 -18.11 -17.46 11.46
CA ARG A 109 -17.62 -16.09 11.36
C ARG A 109 -18.50 -15.21 10.46
N VAL A 110 -19.17 -14.23 11.05
CA VAL A 110 -19.87 -13.16 10.32
C VAL A 110 -18.91 -12.03 9.99
N ILE A 111 -18.90 -11.57 8.72
CA ILE A 111 -18.04 -10.45 8.27
C ILE A 111 -18.91 -9.37 7.63
N HIS A 112 -19.04 -8.22 8.30
CA HIS A 112 -19.67 -7.04 7.71
C HIS A 112 -18.61 -6.19 7.00
N ARG A 113 -18.60 -6.23 5.67
CA ARG A 113 -17.73 -5.38 4.85
C ARG A 113 -18.33 -3.98 4.74
N VAL A 114 -17.68 -2.99 5.36
CA VAL A 114 -17.98 -1.58 5.18
C VAL A 114 -16.82 -0.91 4.43
N GLN A 115 -17.14 -0.10 3.43
CA GLN A 115 -16.17 0.77 2.76
C GLN A 115 -16.59 2.22 2.99
N LEU A 116 -15.74 2.98 3.67
CA LEU A 116 -15.99 4.39 3.94
C LEU A 116 -15.32 5.23 2.85
N ARG A 117 -15.93 6.33 2.41
CA ARG A 117 -15.24 7.27 1.52
C ARG A 117 -14.14 7.98 2.34
N GLY A 118 -12.88 7.69 2.02
CA GLY A 118 -11.74 8.27 2.72
C GLY A 118 -11.22 9.56 2.08
N THR A 119 -10.33 10.21 2.83
CA THR A 119 -9.45 11.26 2.34
C THR A 119 -8.24 10.66 1.62
N ARG A 120 -7.53 11.46 0.80
CA ARG A 120 -6.30 11.02 0.14
C ARG A 120 -5.27 10.57 1.19
N PRO A 121 -4.50 9.49 0.94
CA PRO A 121 -3.37 9.14 1.79
C PRO A 121 -2.35 10.28 1.88
N VAL A 122 -1.76 10.45 3.06
CA VAL A 122 -0.57 11.28 3.29
C VAL A 122 0.55 10.39 3.81
N GLY A 123 1.81 10.68 3.44
CA GLY A 123 2.95 9.94 3.95
C GLY A 123 3.18 10.24 5.43
N ALA A 124 3.74 9.28 6.18
CA ALA A 124 4.17 9.52 7.55
C ALA A 124 5.25 10.61 7.56
N GLY A 125 4.97 11.75 8.20
CA GLY A 125 5.83 12.93 8.21
C GLY A 125 5.54 13.98 7.12
N ASP A 126 4.63 13.72 6.17
CA ASP A 126 4.23 14.70 5.15
C ASP A 126 3.01 15.52 5.60
N SER A 127 3.10 16.85 5.53
CA SER A 127 1.96 17.75 5.71
C SER A 127 1.17 18.04 4.43
N ASN A 128 1.72 17.71 3.25
CA ASN A 128 1.16 18.12 1.96
C ASN A 128 0.30 17.01 1.31
N SER A 129 -1.02 17.23 1.27
CA SER A 129 -1.98 16.45 0.48
C SER A 129 -2.25 17.07 -0.89
N VAL A 130 -2.30 16.26 -1.96
CA VAL A 130 -2.90 16.66 -3.25
C VAL A 130 -4.32 16.03 -3.39
N GLY A 131 -4.93 15.88 -4.58
CA GLY A 131 -6.36 15.53 -4.69
C GLY A 131 -6.75 14.23 -5.45
N ALA A 132 -7.02 13.13 -4.73
CA ALA A 132 -7.92 12.06 -5.22
C ALA A 132 -8.61 11.35 -4.04
N GLY A 133 -9.95 11.34 -4.02
CA GLY A 133 -10.75 10.81 -2.90
C GLY A 133 -11.08 9.33 -3.06
N VAL A 134 -10.42 8.47 -2.29
CA VAL A 134 -10.55 7.01 -2.39
C VAL A 134 -11.25 6.41 -1.18
N GLY A 135 -12.06 5.38 -1.40
CA GLY A 135 -12.64 4.58 -0.32
C GLY A 135 -11.56 3.91 0.53
N VAL A 136 -11.62 4.11 1.85
CA VAL A 136 -10.88 3.33 2.82
C VAL A 136 -11.67 2.06 3.09
N GLY A 137 -11.06 0.92 2.79
CA GLY A 137 -11.52 -0.35 3.33
C GLY A 137 -11.14 -0.39 4.80
N VAL A 138 -12.13 -0.37 5.68
CA VAL A 138 -11.91 -0.54 7.12
C VAL A 138 -12.13 -2.02 7.44
N GLY A 139 -11.17 -2.64 8.11
CA GLY A 139 -11.37 -3.97 8.68
C GLY A 139 -12.03 -3.87 10.05
N VAL A 140 -13.02 -4.73 10.29
CA VAL A 140 -13.64 -4.92 11.61
C VAL A 140 -13.43 -6.38 12.01
N GLY A 141 -12.92 -6.59 13.22
CA GLY A 141 -12.98 -7.88 13.92
C GLY A 141 -13.76 -7.70 15.22
N VAL A 142 -14.51 -8.72 15.60
CA VAL A 142 -15.25 -8.79 16.88
C VAL A 142 -14.92 -10.14 17.52
N GLY A 143 -14.59 -10.14 18.81
CA GLY A 143 -14.45 -11.35 19.60
C GLY A 143 -15.81 -11.93 19.94
N VAL A 144 -16.09 -13.13 19.43
CA VAL A 144 -17.22 -13.97 19.82
C VAL A 144 -16.70 -15.16 20.64
N ALA A 145 -17.51 -15.66 21.57
CA ALA A 145 -17.20 -16.79 22.45
C ALA A 145 -17.62 -18.13 21.85
#